data_AF-A0A7G1IC42-F1
#
_entry.id   AF-A0A7G1IC42-F1
#
_cell.length_a   1.000
_cell.length_b   1.000
_cell.length_c   1.000
_cell.angle_alpha   90.00
_cell.angle_beta   90.00
_cell.angle_gamma   90.00
#
_symmetry.space_group_name_H-M   'P 1'
#
loop_
_entity.id
_entity.type
_entity.pdbx_description
1 polymer ?
#
loop_
_entity_poly.entity_id
_entity_poly.type
_entity_poly.pdbx_seq_one_letter_code
_entity_poly.pdbx_strand_id
1 'polypeptide(L)'
;MGLYTQREQGYDGTWTGEENTDTIEAKYFMMRVRSDGKPMSAATVRALGQISTDFARDTADIGDRENVQFHWIRIEDVPEIWDRLASVGLTTTEACGDCPRAIHGSPLAGDSVDEILDPRRRSTKSCGAS
;
A
#
# COMPACT_ATOMS: atom_id res chain seq x y z
N MET A 1 8.03 -2.55 5.95
CA MET A 1 7.13 -3.72 6.02
C MET A 1 5.69 -3.41 5.65
N GLY A 2 5.21 -2.16 5.73
CA GLY A 2 3.87 -1.87 5.19
C GLY A 2 2.68 -2.32 6.05
N LEU A 3 2.93 -2.93 7.20
CA LEU A 3 1.94 -3.60 8.04
C LEU A 3 1.60 -2.75 9.27
N TYR A 4 0.32 -2.55 9.51
CA TYR A 4 -0.24 -1.93 10.72
C TYR A 4 -1.22 -2.88 11.39
N THR A 5 -1.25 -2.91 12.72
CA THR A 5 -2.30 -3.60 13.47
C THR A 5 -3.65 -2.90 13.20
N GLN A 6 -4.67 -3.69 12.86
CA GLN A 6 -6.01 -3.16 12.62
C GLN A 6 -6.74 -2.94 13.94
N ARG A 7 -7.69 -2.00 13.97
CA ARG A 7 -8.55 -1.78 15.14
C ARG A 7 -9.57 -2.91 15.31
N GLU A 8 -9.72 -3.42 16.53
CA GLU A 8 -10.72 -4.42 16.91
C GLU A 8 -12.15 -3.85 16.82
N GLN A 9 -13.11 -4.69 16.45
CA GLN A 9 -14.50 -4.24 16.28
C GLN A 9 -15.22 -4.05 17.63
N GLY A 10 -16.19 -3.13 17.67
CA GLY A 10 -17.03 -2.90 18.86
C GLY A 10 -16.53 -1.81 19.81
N TYR A 11 -15.37 -1.22 19.55
CA TYR A 11 -14.82 -0.11 20.34
C TYR A 11 -15.01 1.23 19.62
N ASP A 12 -15.90 2.08 20.14
CA ASP A 12 -16.15 3.42 19.60
C ASP A 12 -15.00 4.41 19.91
N GLY A 13 -15.13 5.66 19.46
CA GLY A 13 -14.09 6.68 19.58
C GLY A 13 -13.60 6.94 21.01
N THR A 14 -14.37 6.60 22.04
CA THR A 14 -14.00 6.83 23.45
C THR A 14 -12.85 5.95 23.93
N TRP A 15 -12.57 4.85 23.23
CA TRP A 15 -11.50 3.91 23.55
C TRP A 15 -10.17 4.23 22.86
N THR A 16 -10.10 5.35 22.14
CA THR A 16 -8.89 5.74 21.39
C THR A 16 -7.90 6.44 22.31
N GLY A 17 -6.94 5.69 22.84
CA GLY A 17 -5.87 6.18 23.72
C GLY A 17 -4.73 5.17 23.84
N GLU A 18 -3.52 5.62 24.15
CA GLU A 18 -2.34 4.76 24.29
C GLU A 18 -2.55 3.69 25.38
N GLU A 19 -3.33 4.02 26.41
CA GLU A 19 -3.70 3.16 27.51
C GLU A 19 -4.56 1.94 27.10
N ASN A 20 -5.20 1.99 25.93
CA ASN A 20 -6.09 0.94 25.44
C ASN A 20 -5.51 0.17 24.25
N THR A 21 -4.23 0.39 23.91
CA THR A 21 -3.58 -0.19 22.73
C THR A 21 -3.78 -1.70 22.65
N ASP A 22 -3.50 -2.43 23.75
CA ASP A 22 -3.66 -3.89 23.80
C ASP A 22 -5.11 -4.37 23.60
N THR A 23 -6.10 -3.51 23.86
CA THR A 23 -7.53 -3.84 23.73
C THR A 23 -8.06 -3.54 22.32
N ILE A 24 -7.53 -2.51 21.68
CA ILE A 24 -7.95 -2.09 20.35
C ILE A 24 -7.13 -2.73 19.23
N GLU A 25 -6.04 -3.44 19.53
CA GLU A 25 -5.26 -4.19 18.54
C GLU A 25 -5.94 -5.51 18.15
N ALA A 26 -6.46 -5.56 16.93
CA ALA A 26 -7.03 -6.76 16.34
C ALA A 26 -5.93 -7.74 15.88
N LYS A 27 -6.34 -9.00 15.69
CA LYS A 27 -5.49 -10.06 15.14
C LYS A 27 -5.19 -9.91 13.63
N TYR A 28 -5.75 -8.90 13.00
CA TYR A 28 -5.63 -8.63 11.57
C TYR A 28 -4.76 -7.42 11.31
N PHE A 29 -4.15 -7.40 10.13
CA PHE A 29 -3.27 -6.34 9.69
C PHE A 29 -3.87 -5.55 8.53
N MET A 30 -3.62 -4.24 8.54
CA MET A 30 -3.72 -3.41 7.35
C MET A 30 -2.38 -3.46 6.63
N MET A 31 -2.40 -3.78 5.33
CA MET A 31 -1.22 -3.82 4.49
C MET A 31 -1.28 -2.74 3.42
N ARG A 32 -0.26 -1.89 3.37
CA ARG A 32 -0.11 -0.84 2.36
C ARG A 32 0.87 -1.25 1.27
N VAL A 33 0.41 -1.25 0.02
CA VAL A 33 1.24 -1.49 -1.17
C VAL A 33 1.72 -0.17 -1.75
N ARG A 34 3.00 -0.10 -2.11
CA ARG A 34 3.65 1.09 -2.67
C ARG A 34 3.52 1.11 -4.19
N SER A 35 2.95 2.17 -4.73
CA SER A 35 2.74 2.36 -6.18
C SER A 35 3.69 3.38 -6.82
N ASP A 36 4.31 4.26 -6.03
CA ASP A 36 5.27 5.33 -6.44
C ASP A 36 4.84 6.16 -7.65
N GLY A 37 3.54 6.40 -7.82
CA GLY A 37 2.99 7.15 -8.96
C GLY A 37 3.34 6.56 -10.32
N LYS A 38 3.69 5.27 -10.37
CA LYS A 38 3.93 4.56 -11.63
C LYS A 38 2.59 4.17 -12.25
N PRO A 39 2.43 4.34 -13.58
CA PRO A 39 1.30 3.77 -14.29
C PRO A 39 1.25 2.25 -14.06
N MET A 40 0.12 1.76 -13.58
CA MET A 40 -0.06 0.33 -13.37
C MET A 40 -0.48 -0.35 -14.68
N SER A 41 0.14 -1.49 -14.98
CA SER A 41 -0.33 -2.33 -16.07
C SER A 41 -1.66 -3.02 -15.70
N ALA A 42 -2.44 -3.45 -16.69
CA ALA A 42 -3.65 -4.22 -16.43
C ALA A 42 -3.38 -5.52 -15.66
N ALA A 43 -2.20 -6.13 -15.85
CA ALA A 43 -1.76 -7.30 -15.09
C ALA A 43 -1.52 -6.96 -13.61
N THR A 44 -0.90 -5.80 -13.34
CA THR A 44 -0.66 -5.30 -11.99
C THR A 44 -1.98 -5.07 -11.24
N VAL A 45 -2.94 -4.39 -11.86
CA VAL A 45 -4.28 -4.14 -11.26
C VAL A 45 -5.02 -5.45 -11.02
N ARG A 46 -4.93 -6.40 -11.95
CA ARG A 46 -5.56 -7.73 -11.79
C ARG A 46 -4.96 -8.51 -10.63
N ALA A 47 -3.64 -8.49 -10.47
CA ALA A 47 -2.97 -9.14 -9.35
C ALA A 47 -3.37 -8.52 -8.00
N LEU A 48 -3.46 -7.19 -7.92
CA LEU A 48 -3.96 -6.49 -6.73
C LEU A 48 -5.40 -6.88 -6.39
N GLY A 49 -6.28 -6.99 -7.40
CA GLY A 49 -7.65 -7.48 -7.21
C GLY A 49 -7.70 -8.91 -6.69
N GLN A 50 -6.89 -9.82 -7.25
CA GLN A 50 -6.81 -11.20 -6.77
C GLN A 50 -6.31 -11.30 -5.33
N ILE A 51 -5.29 -10.50 -4.96
CA ILE A 51 -4.82 -10.41 -3.58
C ILE A 51 -5.92 -9.92 -2.65
N SER A 52 -6.69 -8.92 -3.08
CA SER A 52 -7.84 -8.40 -2.33
C SER A 52 -8.87 -9.50 -2.04
N THR A 53 -9.31 -10.18 -3.09
CA THR A 53 -10.35 -11.21 -3.00
C THR A 53 -9.89 -12.42 -2.18
N ASP A 54 -8.64 -12.85 -2.35
CA ASP A 54 -8.13 -14.06 -1.69
C ASP A 54 -7.76 -13.83 -0.22
N PHE A 55 -7.18 -12.66 0.12
CA PHE A 55 -6.56 -12.43 1.44
C PHE A 55 -7.14 -11.24 2.21
N ALA A 56 -7.76 -10.27 1.55
CA ALA A 56 -8.23 -9.03 2.16
C ALA A 56 -9.76 -8.95 2.30
N ARG A 57 -10.46 -10.09 2.15
CA ARG A 57 -11.94 -10.15 2.13
C ARG A 57 -12.57 -9.19 1.12
N ASP A 58 -11.93 -9.07 -0.03
CA ASP A 58 -12.36 -8.19 -1.13
C ASP A 58 -12.31 -6.69 -0.80
N THR A 59 -11.56 -6.30 0.25
CA THR A 59 -11.31 -4.89 0.57
C THR A 59 -10.11 -4.34 -0.19
N ALA A 60 -10.27 -3.23 -0.91
CA ALA A 60 -9.16 -2.54 -1.57
C ALA A 60 -9.43 -1.04 -1.63
N ASP A 61 -8.73 -0.28 -0.77
CA ASP A 61 -8.91 1.17 -0.67
C ASP A 61 -7.76 1.90 -1.36
N ILE A 62 -8.08 2.73 -2.35
CA ILE A 62 -7.12 3.63 -2.98
C ILE A 62 -6.97 4.87 -2.10
N GLY A 63 -5.76 5.06 -1.56
CA GLY A 63 -5.44 6.22 -0.74
C GLY A 63 -5.21 7.49 -1.56
N ASP A 64 -5.22 8.63 -0.87
CA ASP A 64 -4.84 9.96 -1.39
C ASP A 64 -3.39 10.04 -1.90
N ARG A 65 -2.61 8.97 -1.67
CA ARG A 65 -1.22 8.82 -2.14
C ARG A 65 -1.00 7.77 -3.21
N GLU A 66 -2.02 7.48 -4.00
CA GLU A 66 -1.94 6.55 -5.14
C GLU A 66 -1.59 5.10 -4.74
N ASN A 67 -1.63 4.82 -3.43
CA ASN A 67 -1.33 3.52 -2.84
C ASN A 67 -2.62 2.73 -2.63
N VAL A 68 -2.53 1.41 -2.71
CA VAL A 68 -3.63 0.51 -2.34
C VAL A 68 -3.42 0.01 -0.91
N GLN A 69 -4.50 0.04 -0.13
CA GLN A 69 -4.55 -0.48 1.23
C GLN A 69 -5.51 -1.65 1.31
N PHE A 70 -5.01 -2.76 1.86
CA PHE A 70 -5.78 -3.96 2.13
C PHE A 70 -6.03 -4.07 3.63
N HIS A 71 -7.23 -4.49 4.01
CA HIS A 71 -7.60 -4.77 5.40
C HIS A 71 -7.80 -6.28 5.59
N TRP A 72 -7.87 -6.73 6.84
CA TRP A 72 -8.13 -8.15 7.18
C TRP A 72 -7.02 -9.14 6.81
N ILE A 73 -5.81 -8.65 6.52
CA ILE A 73 -4.67 -9.53 6.21
C ILE A 73 -4.26 -10.29 7.47
N ARG A 74 -4.04 -11.59 7.34
CA ARG A 74 -3.46 -12.41 8.42
C ARG A 74 -1.95 -12.51 8.22
N ILE A 75 -1.19 -12.62 9.31
CA ILE A 75 0.28 -12.65 9.25
C ILE A 75 0.81 -13.84 8.43
N GLU A 76 0.08 -14.95 8.45
CA GLU A 76 0.41 -16.19 7.75
C GLU A 76 0.35 -16.05 6.23
N ASP A 77 -0.51 -15.15 5.73
CA ASP A 77 -0.71 -14.92 4.30
C ASP A 77 0.31 -13.91 3.72
N VAL A 78 0.99 -13.14 4.57
CA VAL A 78 1.90 -12.06 4.17
C VAL A 78 3.01 -12.53 3.21
N PRO A 79 3.71 -13.66 3.45
CA PRO A 79 4.75 -14.13 2.53
C PRO A 79 4.22 -14.40 1.13
N GLU A 80 3.05 -15.04 1.01
CA GLU A 80 2.43 -15.33 -0.28
C GLU A 80 2.01 -14.04 -1.00
N ILE A 81 1.47 -13.07 -0.26
CA ILE A 81 1.12 -11.78 -0.83
C ILE A 81 2.35 -11.05 -1.38
N TRP A 82 3.50 -11.11 -0.68
CA TRP A 82 4.74 -10.53 -1.18
C TRP A 82 5.24 -11.20 -2.46
N ASP A 83 5.16 -12.53 -2.55
CA ASP A 83 5.56 -13.25 -3.78
C ASP A 83 4.68 -12.83 -4.98
N ARG A 84 3.36 -12.70 -4.76
CA ARG A 84 2.43 -12.23 -5.79
C ARG A 84 2.69 -10.78 -6.19
N LEU A 85 2.96 -9.89 -5.24
CA LEU A 85 3.31 -8.49 -5.53
C LEU A 85 4.64 -8.39 -6.29
N ALA A 86 5.65 -9.18 -5.89
CA ALA A 86 6.95 -9.21 -6.54
C ALA A 86 6.84 -9.68 -8.01
N SER A 87 5.93 -10.63 -8.30
CA SER A 87 5.68 -11.10 -9.67
C SER A 87 5.19 -10.02 -10.64
N VAL A 88 4.56 -8.95 -10.11
CA VAL A 88 4.09 -7.79 -10.89
C VAL A 88 4.94 -6.53 -10.68
N GLY A 89 6.11 -6.67 -10.06
CA GLY A 89 7.05 -5.57 -9.82
C GLY A 89 6.61 -4.57 -8.77
N LEU A 90 5.65 -4.93 -7.90
CA LEU A 90 5.23 -4.13 -6.76
C LEU A 90 5.96 -4.58 -5.49
N THR A 91 6.03 -3.68 -4.51
CA THR A 91 6.66 -3.96 -3.22
C THR A 91 5.91 -3.27 -2.07
N THR A 92 6.07 -3.82 -0.86
CA THR A 92 5.65 -3.20 0.41
C THR A 92 6.86 -2.65 1.19
N THR A 93 8.06 -2.77 0.62
CA THR A 93 9.32 -2.28 1.20
C THR A 93 9.25 -0.76 1.34
N GLU A 94 9.57 -0.28 2.55
CA GLU A 94 9.46 1.13 2.96
C GLU A 94 8.07 1.79 2.80
N ALA A 95 6.99 1.02 2.58
CA ALA A 95 5.64 1.58 2.59
C ALA A 95 5.25 2.18 3.97
N CYS A 96 5.95 1.78 5.03
CA CYS A 96 5.81 2.26 6.42
C CYS A 96 7.18 2.28 7.13
N GLY A 97 7.29 3.11 8.17
CA GLY A 97 8.54 3.39 8.93
C GLY A 97 9.05 4.82 8.70
N ASP A 98 10.10 5.24 9.43
CA ASP A 98 10.86 6.47 9.19
C ASP A 98 11.77 6.31 7.95
N CYS A 99 11.15 6.08 6.81
CA CYS A 99 11.81 5.92 5.52
C CYS A 99 11.07 6.78 4.46
N PRO A 100 11.72 7.09 3.32
CA PRO A 100 11.08 7.86 2.25
C PRO A 100 9.80 7.18 1.78
N ARG A 101 8.65 7.80 2.05
CA ARG A 101 7.33 7.28 1.66
C ARG A 101 7.14 7.32 0.13
N ALA A 102 6.00 6.77 -0.33
CA ALA A 102 5.62 6.76 -1.73
C ALA A 102 5.80 8.13 -2.39
N ILE A 103 6.44 8.14 -3.56
CA ILE A 103 6.66 9.35 -4.34
C ILE A 103 5.42 9.57 -5.21
N HIS A 104 4.73 10.70 -5.04
CA HIS A 104 3.64 11.08 -5.93
C HIS A 104 4.15 11.42 -7.33
N GLY A 105 3.47 10.89 -8.34
CA GLY A 105 3.62 11.27 -9.73
C GLY A 105 2.45 12.14 -10.18
N SER A 106 2.60 12.86 -11.30
CA SER A 106 1.41 13.34 -12.01
C SER A 106 0.77 12.13 -12.71
N PRO A 107 -0.55 11.91 -12.58
CA PRO A 107 -1.24 10.79 -13.21
C PRO A 107 -1.23 10.87 -14.76
N LEU A 108 -1.01 12.07 -15.31
CA LEU A 108 -0.88 12.34 -16.75
C LEU A 108 0.55 12.69 -17.16
N ALA A 109 1.55 12.36 -16.33
CA ALA A 109 2.95 12.65 -16.67
C ALA A 109 3.31 12.03 -18.03
N GLY A 110 3.72 12.87 -18.98
CA GLY A 110 4.04 12.54 -20.37
C GLY A 110 2.89 12.63 -21.38
N ASP A 111 1.64 12.79 -20.93
CA ASP A 111 0.45 12.83 -21.79
C ASP A 111 -0.39 14.11 -21.60
N SER A 112 -0.14 14.89 -20.54
CA SER A 112 -0.84 16.16 -20.29
C SER A 112 -0.38 17.24 -21.27
N VAL A 113 -1.33 17.94 -21.88
CA VAL A 113 -1.05 19.11 -22.74
C VAL A 113 -0.52 20.32 -21.94
N ASP A 114 -0.77 20.34 -20.64
CA ASP A 114 -0.44 21.44 -19.73
C ASP A 114 0.80 21.15 -18.87
N GLU A 115 1.50 20.03 -19.07
CA GLU A 115 2.69 19.74 -18.28
C GLU A 115 3.88 20.62 -18.67
N ILE A 116 4.54 21.18 -17.66
CA ILE A 116 5.77 21.96 -17.86
C ILE A 116 6.92 21.04 -18.33
N LEU A 117 6.96 19.81 -17.82
CA LEU A 117 7.91 18.76 -18.18
C LEU A 117 7.41 17.41 -17.65
N ASP A 118 7.86 16.31 -18.27
CA ASP A 118 7.61 14.94 -17.80
C ASP A 118 8.60 14.52 -16.68
N PRO A 119 8.15 14.36 -15.42
CA PRO A 119 9.03 13.99 -14.30
C PRO A 119 9.25 12.47 -14.14
N ARG A 120 8.67 11.58 -14.96
CA ARG A 120 8.69 10.11 -14.75
C ARG A 120 10.09 9.51 -14.63
N ARG A 121 11.09 10.11 -15.29
CA ARG A 121 12.51 9.68 -15.20
C ARG A 121 13.16 9.97 -13.85
N ARG A 122 12.57 10.85 -13.02
CA ARG A 122 13.17 11.28 -11.74
C ARG A 122 12.53 10.58 -10.53
N SER A 123 11.24 10.27 -10.56
CA SER A 123 10.53 9.52 -9.50
C SER A 123 10.89 8.03 -9.46
N THR A 124 11.44 7.48 -10.55
CA THR A 124 11.89 6.09 -10.66
C THR A 124 13.22 5.80 -9.98
N LYS A 125 13.94 6.81 -9.48
CA LYS A 125 15.10 6.60 -8.61
C LYS A 125 14.60 6.21 -7.22
N SER A 126 14.31 4.92 -7.05
CA SER A 126 14.30 4.30 -5.72
C SER A 126 15.62 4.63 -5.04
N CYS A 127 15.58 4.89 -3.73
CA CYS A 127 16.76 5.00 -2.88
C CYS A 127 17.44 3.62 -2.82
N GLY A 128 18.11 3.24 -3.90
CA GLY A 128 19.00 2.10 -3.98
C GLY A 128 20.40 2.61 -3.69
N ALA A 129 20.98 2.05 -2.63
CA ALA A 129 22.35 2.28 -2.21
C ALA A 129 23.35 2.27 -3.38
N SER A 130 24.26 3.24 -3.33
CA SER A 130 25.57 3.18 -4.00
C SER A 130 26.41 2.03 -3.47
#